data_AF-A0A2M8KMK9-F1
#
_entry.id   AF-A0A2M8KMK9-F1
#
_cell.length_a   1.000
_cell.length_b   1.000
_cell.length_c   1.000
_cell.angle_alpha   90.00
_cell.angle_beta   90.00
_cell.angle_gamma   90.00
#
_symmetry.space_group_name_H-M   'P 1'
#
loop_
_entity.id
_entity.type
_entity.pdbx_description
1 polymer ?
#
loop_
_entity_poly.entity_id
_entity_poly.type
_entity_poly.pdbx_seq_one_letter_code
_entity_poly.pdbx_strand_id
1 'polypeptide(L)'
;MVIDLLKPKLCHHPLTAGWSKSHTGKDYAYYYCVNKTCRKYAKMLSLGDLHEEFIAYLCKTKPKEKYLPLFKEVFIDRYNQRQKDFKNDYSKQIDETRPIKKEKLTLAEKGAKCGR
;
A
#
# COMPACT_ATOMS: atom_id res chain seq x y z
N MET A 1 -5.59 0.38 7.92
CA MET A 1 -4.68 0.10 6.79
C MET A 1 -4.42 -1.38 6.50
N VAL A 2 -4.98 -2.35 7.25
CA VAL A 2 -4.74 -3.80 6.95
C VAL A 2 -5.86 -4.43 6.11
N ILE A 3 -7.08 -3.86 6.13
CA ILE A 3 -8.26 -4.42 5.46
C ILE A 3 -8.16 -4.35 3.93
N ASP A 4 -7.38 -3.41 3.39
CA ASP A 4 -7.27 -3.18 1.94
C ASP A 4 -6.50 -4.27 1.18
N LEU A 5 -5.83 -5.19 1.88
CA LEU A 5 -5.00 -6.22 1.27
C LEU A 5 -5.78 -7.48 0.88
N LEU A 6 -6.97 -7.69 1.46
CA LEU A 6 -7.73 -8.91 1.22
C LEU A 6 -8.63 -8.76 0.00
N LYS A 7 -8.11 -9.20 -1.15
CA LYS A 7 -8.80 -9.14 -2.45
C LYS A 7 -9.05 -10.56 -2.98
N PRO A 8 -10.27 -10.90 -3.42
CA PRO A 8 -10.53 -12.19 -4.03
C PRO A 8 -9.94 -12.23 -5.44
N LYS A 9 -9.39 -13.37 -5.83
CA LYS A 9 -8.79 -13.59 -7.16
C LYS A 9 -9.73 -13.32 -8.35
N LEU A 10 -11.05 -13.31 -8.14
CA LEU A 10 -12.00 -13.18 -9.23
C LEU A 10 -12.29 -11.72 -9.60
N CYS A 11 -12.49 -10.84 -8.61
CA CYS A 11 -12.87 -9.46 -8.87
C CYS A 11 -11.86 -8.42 -8.39
N HIS A 12 -10.83 -8.85 -7.64
CA HIS A 12 -9.74 -8.00 -7.12
C HIS A 12 -10.22 -6.80 -6.28
N HIS A 13 -11.50 -6.75 -5.95
CA HIS A 13 -12.08 -5.70 -5.13
C HIS A 13 -11.90 -6.04 -3.66
N PRO A 14 -11.52 -5.09 -2.79
CA PRO A 14 -11.35 -5.37 -1.37
C PRO A 14 -12.59 -6.02 -0.75
N LEU A 15 -12.38 -7.02 0.08
CA LEU A 15 -13.46 -7.61 0.87
C LEU A 15 -13.82 -6.69 2.04
N THR A 16 -15.10 -6.70 2.42
CA THR A 16 -15.62 -5.94 3.55
C THR A 16 -15.82 -6.86 4.74
N ALA A 17 -15.44 -6.41 5.94
CA ALA A 17 -15.68 -7.13 7.17
C ALA A 17 -17.11 -6.88 7.68
N GLY A 18 -17.74 -7.90 8.27
CA GLY A 18 -19.05 -7.82 8.88
C GLY A 18 -19.20 -8.77 10.06
N TRP A 19 -20.29 -8.59 10.80
CA TRP A 19 -20.67 -9.43 11.94
C TRP A 19 -22.07 -10.00 11.71
N SER A 20 -22.28 -11.25 12.10
CA SER A 20 -23.61 -11.88 12.15
C SER A 20 -23.85 -12.44 13.53
N LYS A 21 -25.09 -12.34 14.01
CA LYS A 21 -25.49 -12.89 15.29
C LYS A 21 -26.25 -14.19 15.07
N SER A 22 -25.86 -15.25 15.77
CA SER A 22 -26.66 -16.48 15.88
C SER A 22 -27.89 -16.25 16.76
N HIS A 23 -28.87 -17.13 16.60
CA HIS A 23 -30.04 -17.22 17.49
C HIS A 23 -29.66 -17.36 18.98
N THR A 24 -28.51 -17.99 19.27
CA THR A 24 -27.96 -18.13 20.63
C THR A 24 -27.23 -16.89 21.15
N GLY A 25 -27.20 -15.78 20.38
CA GLY A 25 -26.53 -14.54 20.76
C GLY A 25 -25.01 -14.52 20.52
N LYS A 26 -24.46 -15.57 19.91
CA LYS A 26 -23.03 -15.63 19.54
C LYS A 26 -22.77 -14.84 18.27
N ASP A 27 -21.74 -13.99 18.28
CA ASP A 27 -21.32 -13.20 17.13
C ASP A 27 -20.28 -13.95 16.28
N TYR A 28 -20.42 -13.88 14.95
CA TYR A 28 -19.53 -14.47 13.97
C TYR A 28 -19.01 -13.39 13.03
N ALA A 29 -17.69 -13.23 13.00
CA ALA A 29 -17.04 -12.32 12.07
C ALA A 29 -16.85 -12.99 10.71
N TYR A 30 -17.09 -12.24 9.64
CA TYR A 30 -16.90 -12.70 8.28
C TYR A 30 -16.41 -11.60 7.35
N TYR A 31 -15.87 -12.02 6.21
CA TYR A 31 -15.58 -11.15 5.06
C TYR A 31 -16.57 -11.43 3.93
N TYR A 32 -16.92 -10.42 3.15
CA TYR A 32 -17.81 -10.60 2.00
C TYR A 32 -17.45 -9.66 0.85
N CYS A 33 -17.85 -10.04 -0.36
CA CYS A 33 -17.62 -9.24 -1.56
C CYS A 33 -18.78 -8.27 -1.78
N VAL A 34 -18.49 -6.97 -1.83
CA VAL A 34 -19.47 -5.91 -2.12
C VAL A 34 -19.64 -5.61 -3.60
N ASN A 35 -18.80 -6.19 -4.46
CA ASN A 35 -18.88 -5.95 -5.90
C ASN A 35 -20.08 -6.67 -6.52
N LYS A 36 -21.11 -5.92 -6.92
CA LYS A 36 -22.35 -6.44 -7.53
C LYS A 36 -22.15 -7.16 -8.86
N THR A 37 -21.07 -6.86 -9.59
CA THR A 37 -20.76 -7.54 -10.87
C THR A 37 -19.98 -8.85 -10.67
N CYS A 38 -19.57 -9.15 -9.43
CA CYS A 38 -18.82 -10.36 -9.12
C CYS A 38 -19.76 -11.55 -8.95
N ARG A 39 -19.40 -12.70 -9.53
CA ARG A 39 -20.12 -13.98 -9.32
C ARG A 39 -20.18 -14.41 -7.84
N LYS A 40 -19.27 -13.90 -7.00
CA LYS A 40 -19.23 -14.15 -5.55
C LYS A 40 -19.79 -12.98 -4.72
N TYR A 41 -20.61 -12.10 -5.32
CA TYR A 41 -21.28 -11.01 -4.61
C TYR A 41 -22.01 -11.52 -3.35
N ALA A 42 -21.86 -10.78 -2.25
CA ALA A 42 -22.45 -11.06 -0.93
C ALA A 42 -22.11 -12.44 -0.32
N LYS A 43 -21.22 -13.23 -0.94
CA LYS A 43 -20.77 -14.50 -0.38
C LYS A 43 -19.91 -14.23 0.85
N MET A 44 -20.33 -14.78 1.99
CA MET A 44 -19.62 -14.67 3.26
C MET A 44 -18.50 -15.73 3.35
N LEU A 45 -17.38 -15.32 3.90
CA LEU A 45 -16.22 -16.15 4.24
C LEU A 45 -15.97 -15.99 5.73
N SER A 46 -15.88 -17.11 6.47
CA SER A 46 -15.54 -17.11 7.88
C SER A 46 -14.21 -16.39 8.12
N LEU A 47 -14.16 -15.51 9.12
CA LEU A 47 -12.92 -14.85 9.53
C LEU A 47 -11.87 -15.87 9.98
N GLY A 48 -12.31 -16.88 10.75
CA GLY A 48 -11.45 -17.92 11.32
C GLY A 48 -10.74 -18.70 10.22
N ASP A 49 -11.51 -19.33 9.33
CA ASP A 49 -11.01 -20.16 8.23
C ASP A 49 -10.02 -19.38 7.36
N LEU A 50 -10.36 -18.12 7.04
CA LEU A 50 -9.51 -17.29 6.20
C LEU A 50 -8.20 -16.90 6.90
N HIS A 51 -8.26 -16.58 8.20
CA HIS A 51 -7.07 -16.27 8.98
C HIS A 51 -6.18 -17.50 9.16
N GLU A 52 -6.75 -18.67 9.40
CA GLU A 52 -6.01 -19.93 9.51
C GLU A 52 -5.31 -20.29 8.20
N GLU A 53 -6.02 -20.22 7.07
CA GLU A 53 -5.42 -20.41 5.74
C GLU A 53 -4.29 -19.41 5.48
N PHE A 54 -4.48 -18.15 5.87
CA PHE A 54 -3.48 -17.10 5.71
C PHE A 54 -2.24 -17.36 6.57
N ILE A 55 -2.41 -17.75 7.83
CA ILE A 55 -1.30 -18.12 8.72
C ILE A 55 -0.56 -19.34 8.17
N ALA A 56 -1.29 -20.38 7.72
CA ALA A 56 -0.69 -21.56 7.12
C ALA A 56 0.12 -21.22 5.86
N TYR A 57 -0.36 -20.26 5.05
CA TYR A 57 0.37 -19.74 3.92
C TYR A 57 1.64 -18.99 4.33
N LEU A 58 1.55 -18.09 5.32
CA LEU A 58 2.71 -17.37 5.84
C LEU A 58 3.80 -18.30 6.36
N CYS A 59 3.42 -19.37 7.05
CA CYS A 59 4.35 -20.40 7.52
C CYS A 59 5.10 -21.08 6.36
N LYS A 60 4.44 -21.29 5.21
CA LYS A 60 5.07 -21.87 4.01
C LYS A 60 5.98 -20.88 3.28
N THR A 61 5.61 -19.61 3.26
CA THR A 61 6.38 -18.56 2.56
C THR A 61 7.52 -17.98 3.37
N LYS A 62 7.55 -18.22 4.69
CA LYS A 62 8.62 -17.73 5.57
C LYS A 62 9.97 -18.27 5.05
N PRO A 63 10.96 -17.40 4.79
CA PRO A 63 12.29 -17.85 4.39
C PRO A 63 12.86 -18.79 5.46
N LYS A 64 13.44 -19.92 5.03
CA LYS A 64 14.11 -20.86 5.95
C LYS A 64 15.19 -20.10 6.71
N GLU A 65 15.36 -20.40 8.00
CA GLU A 65 16.24 -19.64 8.89
C GLU A 65 17.67 -19.49 8.34
N LYS A 66 18.18 -20.53 7.65
CA LYS A 66 19.48 -20.50 6.97
C LYS A 66 19.64 -19.40 5.90
N TYR A 67 18.54 -18.88 5.35
CA TYR A 67 18.55 -17.82 4.33
C TYR A 67 18.25 -16.43 4.92
N LEU A 68 17.87 -16.33 6.19
CA LEU A 68 17.60 -15.05 6.84
C LEU A 68 18.81 -14.12 6.89
N PRO A 69 20.05 -14.58 7.16
CA PRO A 69 21.22 -13.70 7.14
C PRO A 69 21.43 -13.05 5.77
N LEU A 70 21.44 -13.86 4.70
CA LEU A 70 21.59 -13.38 3.33
C LEU A 70 20.46 -12.45 2.93
N PHE A 71 19.21 -12.80 3.27
CA PHE A 71 18.06 -11.94 3.01
C PHE A 71 18.20 -10.57 3.68
N LYS A 72 18.65 -10.56 4.95
CA LYS A 72 18.85 -9.32 5.72
C LYS A 72 19.93 -8.46 5.08
N GLU A 73 21.05 -9.04 4.66
CA GLU A 73 22.12 -8.32 3.97
C GLU A 73 21.62 -7.68 2.67
N VAL A 74 20.98 -8.46 1.80
CA VAL A 74 20.42 -7.96 0.53
C VAL A 74 19.37 -6.88 0.77
N PHE A 75 18.52 -7.06 1.79
CA PHE A 75 17.50 -6.08 2.15
C PHE A 75 18.11 -4.77 2.61
N ILE A 76 19.10 -4.80 3.51
CA ILE A 76 19.78 -3.61 4.02
C ILE A 76 20.51 -2.89 2.88
N ASP A 77 21.21 -3.64 2.01
CA ASP A 77 21.90 -3.07 0.85
C ASP A 77 20.93 -2.33 -0.09
N ARG A 78 19.84 -2.99 -0.49
CA ARG A 78 18.81 -2.37 -1.33
C ARG A 78 18.12 -1.19 -0.65
N TYR A 79 17.90 -1.26 0.65
CA TYR A 79 17.34 -0.15 1.42
C TYR A 79 18.27 1.07 1.39
N ASN A 80 19.56 0.86 1.63
CA ASN A 80 20.57 1.92 1.58
C ASN A 80 20.72 2.51 0.18
N GLN A 81 20.67 1.68 -0.86
CA GLN A 81 20.67 2.15 -2.25
C GLN A 81 19.45 3.03 -2.52
N ARG A 82 18.25 2.58 -2.13
CA ARG A 82 17.02 3.35 -2.30
C ARG A 82 17.06 4.70 -1.57
N GLN A 83 17.67 4.76 -0.38
CA GLN A 83 17.86 6.02 0.34
C GLN A 83 18.77 7.00 -0.42
N LYS A 84 19.80 6.49 -1.10
CA LYS A 84 20.67 7.31 -1.96
C LYS A 84 19.92 7.81 -3.20
N ASP A 85 19.15 6.94 -3.84
CA ASP A 85 18.34 7.30 -5.01
C ASP A 85 17.37 8.43 -4.69
N PHE A 86 16.64 8.33 -3.56
CA PHE A 86 15.75 9.40 -3.11
C PHE A 86 16.46 10.73 -2.87
N LYS A 87 17.65 10.72 -2.27
CA LYS A 87 18.43 11.94 -2.05
C LYS A 87 18.86 12.57 -3.37
N ASN A 88 19.29 11.75 -4.32
CA ASN A 88 19.73 12.21 -5.65
C ASN A 88 18.56 12.77 -6.46
N ASP A 89 17.40 12.11 -6.43
CA ASP A 89 16.21 12.58 -7.12
C ASP A 89 15.72 13.91 -6.52
N TYR A 90 15.76 14.04 -5.20
CA TYR A 90 15.42 15.28 -4.51
C TYR A 90 16.37 16.43 -4.85
N SER A 91 17.69 16.18 -4.87
CA SER A 91 18.66 17.22 -5.25
C SER A 91 18.49 17.65 -6.70
N LYS A 92 18.25 16.70 -7.61
CA LYS A 92 17.92 17.01 -9.02
C LYS A 92 16.68 17.87 -9.15
N GLN A 93 15.59 17.51 -8.47
CA GLN A 93 14.35 18.30 -8.50
C GLN A 93 14.55 19.73 -7.95
N ILE A 94 15.38 19.90 -6.91
CA ILE A 94 15.74 21.24 -6.41
C ILE A 94 16.50 22.01 -7.47
N ASP A 95 17.49 21.39 -8.11
CA ASP A 95 18.33 22.04 -9.11
C ASP A 95 17.53 22.41 -10.37
N GLU A 96 16.59 21.56 -10.80
CA GLU A 96 15.67 21.82 -11.90
C GLU A 96 14.69 22.96 -11.61
N THR A 97 14.20 23.07 -10.37
CA THR A 97 13.23 24.12 -9.99
C THR A 97 13.89 25.45 -9.67
N ARG A 98 15.21 25.47 -9.39
CA ARG A 98 15.98 26.69 -9.08
C ARG A 98 15.95 27.74 -10.20
N PRO A 99 16.27 27.44 -11.48
CA PRO A 99 16.25 28.45 -12.55
C PRO A 99 14.84 28.99 -12.81
N ILE A 100 13.83 28.11 -12.82
CA ILE A 100 12.44 28.48 -13.05
C ILE A 100 11.93 29.44 -11.95
N LYS A 101 12.30 29.21 -10.69
CA LYS A 101 11.98 30.13 -9.58
C LYS A 101 12.63 31.49 -9.76
N LYS A 102 13.90 31.55 -10.17
CA LYS A 102 14.59 32.82 -10.46
C LYS A 102 13.91 33.58 -11.59
N GLU A 103 13.57 32.89 -12.68
CA GLU A 103 12.89 33.50 -13.82
C GLU A 103 11.54 34.10 -13.41
N LYS A 104 10.73 33.37 -12.63
CA LYS A 104 9.46 33.89 -12.07
C LYS A 104 9.66 35.15 -11.23
N LEU A 105 10.69 35.20 -10.39
CA LEU A 105 11.02 36.40 -9.59
C LEU A 105 11.35 37.60 -10.49
N THR A 106 12.21 37.39 -11.49
CA THR A 106 12.58 38.47 -12.43
C THR A 106 11.39 38.97 -13.26
N LEU A 107 10.48 38.08 -13.66
CA LEU A 107 9.24 38.44 -14.38
C LEU A 107 8.29 39.23 -13.47
N ALA A 108 8.16 38.86 -12.20
CA ALA A 108 7.36 39.58 -11.22
C ALA A 108 7.90 41.01 -10.98
N GLU A 109 9.22 41.17 -10.86
CA GLU A 109 9.87 42.49 -10.72
C GLU A 109 9.68 43.38 -11.95
N LYS A 110 9.76 42.80 -13.17
CA LYS A 110 9.50 43.53 -14.43
C LYS A 110 8.03 43.96 -14.54
N GLY A 111 7.10 43.06 -14.20
CA GLY A 111 5.66 43.37 -14.17
C GLY A 111 5.32 44.52 -13.21
N ALA A 112 5.93 44.54 -12.02
CA ALA A 112 5.76 45.61 -11.04
C ALA A 112 6.32 46.98 -11.50
N LYS A 113 7.25 46.99 -12.46
CA LYS A 113 7.83 48.22 -13.04
C LYS A 113 7.05 48.75 -14.24
N CYS A 114 6.39 47.89 -15.03
CA CYS A 114 5.58 48.31 -16.18
C CYS A 114 4.17 48.80 -15.83
N GLY A 115 3.69 48.58 -14.60
CA GLY A 115 2.37 49.03 -14.12
C GLY A 115 2.36 50.38 -13.40
N ARG A 116 3.43 51.18 -13.52
CA ARG A 116 3.55 52.55 -12.99
C ARG A 116 3.63 53.56 -14.12
#